data_AF-A0A9E3N4T8-F1
#
_entry.id   AF-A0A9E3N4T8-F1
#
_cell.length_a   1.000
_cell.length_b   1.000
_cell.length_c   1.000
_cell.angle_alpha   90.00
_cell.angle_beta   90.00
_cell.angle_gamma   90.00
#
_symmetry.space_group_name_H-M   'P 1'
#
loop_
_entity.id
_entity.type
_entity.pdbx_description
1 polymer ?
#
loop_
_entity_poly.entity_id
_entity_poly.type
_entity_poly.pdbx_seq_one_letter_code
_entity_poly.pdbx_strand_id
1 'polypeptide(L)' 'MSKLTINDLATTKELDKQQMTEVSGGMGRTPQQILAWEMTGKPATWQGLVLEDDNRLHVPTI' A
#
# COMPACT_ATOMS: atom_id res chain seq x y z
N MET A 1 3.53 -12.98 16.97
CA MET A 1 3.78 -12.43 15.62
C MET A 1 2.65 -11.46 15.33
N SER A 2 2.95 -10.16 15.23
CA SER A 2 1.95 -9.11 15.08
C SER A 2 1.90 -8.68 13.62
N LYS A 3 1.07 -9.38 12.83
CA LYS A 3 0.86 -9.08 11.41
C LYS A 3 0.33 -7.65 11.29
N LEU A 4 1.05 -6.76 10.60
CA LEU A 4 0.62 -5.38 10.41
C LEU A 4 -0.39 -5.33 9.25
N THR A 5 -1.56 -4.76 9.49
CA THR A 5 -2.53 -4.50 8.43
C THR A 5 -2.24 -3.14 7.82
N ILE A 6 -2.39 -2.97 6.50
CA ILE A 6 -2.21 -1.66 5.83
C ILE A 6 -3.01 -0.53 6.50
N ASN A 7 -4.20 -0.86 7.03
CA ASN A 7 -5.07 0.10 7.72
C ASN A 7 -4.46 0.66 9.01
N ASP A 8 -3.53 -0.07 9.63
CA ASP A 8 -2.90 0.29 10.90
C ASP A 8 -1.57 1.03 10.70
N LEU A 9 -1.14 1.23 9.45
CA LEU A 9 0.11 1.91 9.12
C LEU A 9 -0.12 3.42 9.12
N ALA A 10 0.49 4.10 10.09
CA ALA A 10 0.57 5.56 10.08
C ALA A 10 1.41 6.03 8.89
N THR A 11 0.87 6.94 8.08
CA THR A 11 1.48 7.48 6.84
C THR A 11 2.83 8.18 7.04
N THR A 12 3.20 8.50 8.28
CA THR A 12 4.46 9.17 8.64
C THR A 12 5.53 8.21 9.17
N LYS A 13 5.23 6.91 9.30
CA LYS A 13 6.16 5.94 9.87
C LYS A 13 6.91 5.20 8.77
N GLU A 14 8.22 5.35 8.72
CA GLU A 14 9.08 4.46 7.92
C GLU A 14 9.00 3.04 8.48
N LEU A 15 8.78 2.07 7.58
CA LEU A 15 8.79 0.65 7.91
C LEU A 15 10.09 0.04 7.40
N ASP A 16 10.70 -0.79 8.24
CA ASP A 16 11.86 -1.58 7.82
C ASP A 16 11.46 -2.74 6.89
N LYS A 17 12.46 -3.36 6.25
CA LYS A 17 12.25 -4.44 5.27
C LYS A 17 11.54 -5.67 5.85
N GLN A 18 11.72 -5.98 7.13
CA GLN A 18 11.02 -7.12 7.75
C GLN A 18 9.55 -6.77 8.00
N GLN A 19 9.28 -5.55 8.46
CA GLN A 19 7.91 -5.06 8.66
C GLN A 19 7.14 -5.01 7.34
N MET A 20 7.78 -4.56 6.26
CA MET A 20 7.23 -4.56 4.90
C MET A 20 6.77 -5.96 4.45
N THR A 21 7.53 -7.02 4.77
CA THR A 21 7.17 -8.41 4.40
C THR A 21 5.99 -8.97 5.20
N GLU A 22 5.69 -8.39 6.37
CA GLU A 22 4.57 -8.82 7.23
C GLU A 22 3.28 -8.04 6.97
N VAL A 23 3.31 -7.03 6.11
CA VAL A 23 2.14 -6.24 5.74
C VAL A 23 1.15 -7.09 4.93
N SER A 24 -0.04 -7.32 5.49
CA SER A 24 -1.14 -7.96 4.77
C SER A 24 -2.16 -6.93 4.32
N GLY A 25 -2.48 -6.91 3.02
CA GLY A 25 -3.62 -6.15 2.51
C GLY A 25 -4.90 -6.68 3.15
N GLY A 26 -5.63 -5.82 3.88
CA GLY A 26 -6.87 -6.19 4.56
C GLY A 26 -7.89 -6.82 3.61
N MET A 27 -8.71 -7.74 4.12
CA MET A 27 -9.75 -8.41 3.33
C MET A 27 -10.72 -7.38 2.71
N GLY A 28 -10.79 -7.40 1.37
CA GLY A 28 -11.58 -6.49 0.54
C GLY A 28 -10.72 -5.35 0.00
N ARG A 29 -10.38 -5.39 -1.30
CA ARG A 29 -9.75 -4.23 -1.98
C ARG A 29 -10.80 -3.12 -2.09
N THR A 30 -10.46 -1.90 -1.66
CA THR A 30 -11.31 -0.73 -1.90
C THR A 30 -11.40 -0.43 -3.40
N PRO A 31 -12.45 0.26 -3.90
CA PRO A 31 -12.50 0.70 -5.29
C PRO A 31 -11.24 1.46 -5.74
N GLN A 32 -10.65 2.28 -4.86
CA GLN A 32 -9.42 3.00 -5.13
C GLN A 32 -8.21 2.06 -5.31
N GLN A 33 -8.13 0.98 -4.52
CA GLN A 33 -7.10 -0.03 -4.67
C GLN A 33 -7.23 -0.82 -5.97
N ILE A 34 -8.46 -1.13 -6.38
CA ILE A 34 -8.75 -1.80 -7.65
C ILE A 34 -8.32 -0.90 -8.80
N LEU A 35 -8.74 0.37 -8.80
CA LEU A 35 -8.38 1.33 -9.84
C LEU A 35 -6.86 1.54 -9.94
N ALA A 36 -6.17 1.70 -8.80
CA ALA A 36 -4.73 1.87 -8.78
C ALA A 36 -3.99 0.64 -9.37
N TRP A 37 -4.47 -0.56 -9.08
CA TRP A 37 -3.95 -1.80 -9.67
C TRP A 37 -4.20 -1.86 -11.18
N GLU A 38 -5.41 -1.51 -11.64
CA GLU A 38 -5.75 -1.50 -13.06
C GLU A 38 -4.89 -0.49 -13.86
N MET A 39 -4.54 0.65 -13.26
CA MET A 39 -3.71 1.68 -13.89
C MET A 39 -2.21 1.33 -13.92
N THR A 40 -1.69 0.73 -12.85
CA THR A 40 -0.23 0.63 -12.63
C THR A 40 0.31 -0.80 -12.57
N GLY A 41 -0.56 -1.80 -12.34
CA GLY A 41 -0.16 -3.17 -12.03
C GLY A 41 0.51 -3.34 -10.67
N LYS A 42 0.47 -2.32 -9.80
CA LYS A 42 1.13 -2.31 -8.49
C LYS A 42 0.12 -2.34 -7.34
N PRO A 43 0.45 -2.96 -6.20
CA PRO A 43 -0.41 -2.95 -5.02
C PRO A 43 -0.53 -1.52 -4.45
N ALA A 44 -1.72 -1.18 -3.96
CA ALA A 44 -2.03 0.15 -3.43
C ALA A 44 -2.52 0.12 -1.97
N THR A 45 -2.31 1.22 -1.25
CA THR A 45 -2.91 1.49 0.07
C THR A 45 -4.42 1.63 -0.01
N TRP A 46 -5.14 1.62 1.12
CA TRP A 46 -6.61 1.78 1.14
C TRP A 46 -7.11 3.09 0.50
N GLN A 47 -6.23 4.11 0.43
CA GLN A 47 -6.48 5.40 -0.23
C GLN A 47 -6.20 5.38 -1.74
N GLY A 48 -5.66 4.28 -2.28
CA GLY A 48 -5.27 4.16 -3.70
C GLY A 48 -3.84 4.61 -4.01
N LEU A 49 -3.00 4.88 -3.00
CA LEU A 49 -1.60 5.27 -3.22
C LEU A 49 -0.72 4.06 -3.51
N VAL A 50 0.22 4.21 -4.44
CA VAL A 50 1.13 3.15 -4.93
C VAL A 50 2.57 3.48 -4.54
N LEU A 51 3.34 2.45 -4.16
CA LEU A 51 4.78 2.59 -3.89
C LEU A 51 5.56 2.62 -5.22
N GLU A 52 6.26 3.72 -5.47
CA GLU A 52 7.09 3.91 -6.66
C GLU A 52 8.57 3.61 -6.38
N ASP A 53 9.40 3.64 -7.42
CA ASP A 53 10.84 3.29 -7.35
C ASP A 53 11.66 4.25 -6.48
N ASP A 54 11.11 5.43 -6.17
CA ASP A 54 11.68 6.38 -5.21
C ASP A 54 11.42 5.99 -3.74
N ASN A 55 10.81 4.84 -3.50
CA ASN A 55 10.37 4.33 -2.20
C ASN A 55 9.35 5.24 -1.49
N ARG A 56 8.54 6.00 -2.25
CA ARG A 56 7.46 6.83 -1.71
C ARG A 56 6.10 6.43 -2.26
N LEU A 57 5.06 6.78 -1.51
CA LEU A 57 3.67 6.58 -1.91
C LEU A 57 3.20 7.74 -2.77
N HIS A 58 2.73 7.44 -3.97
CA HIS A 58 2.22 8.42 -4.95
C HIS A 58 0.77 8.13 -5.33
N VAL A 59 0.09 9.18 -5.77
CA VAL A 59 -1.21 9.03 -6.45
C VAL A 59 -0.92 8.50 -7.86
N PRO A 60 -1.55 7.39 -8.29
CA PRO A 60 -1.42 6.92 -9.67
C PRO A 60 -1.86 7.99 -10.66
N THR A 61 -0.94 8.43 -11.52
CA THR A 61 -1.20 9.33 -12.64
C THR A 61 -1.03 8.59 -13.95
N ILE A 62 -1.87 8.91 -14.94
CA ILE A 62 -1.82 8.36 -16.31
C ILE A 62 -0.57 8.89 -17.02
#